data_AF-A0A356QFW9-F1
#
_entry.id   AF-A0A356QFW9-F1
#
_cell.length_a   1.000
_cell.length_b   1.000
_cell.length_c   1.000
_cell.angle_alpha   90.00
_cell.angle_beta   90.00
_cell.angle_gamma   90.00
#
_symmetry.space_group_name_H-M   'P 1'
#
loop_
_entity.id
_entity.type
_entity.pdbx_description
1 polymer ?
#
loop_
_entity_poly.entity_id
_entity_poly.type
_entity_poly.pdbx_seq_one_letter_code
_entity_poly.pdbx_strand_id
1 'polypeptide(L)' 'RGIVTMEDLAEQSVDDLVDIEELDEARAAALIMTARAPWFEVDDTSDSNTQ' A
#
# COMPACT_ATOMS: atom_id res chain seq x y z
N ARG A 1 0.70 14.84 -9.27
CA ARG A 1 -0.45 13.97 -8.94
C ARG A 1 -0.66 14.08 -7.44
N GLY A 2 -1.88 14.36 -6.98
CA GLY A 2 -2.15 14.52 -5.55
C GLY A 2 -2.62 13.19 -4.98
N ILE A 3 -1.85 12.62 -4.06
CA ILE A 3 -2.32 11.52 -3.20
C ILE A 3 -3.20 12.19 -2.15
N VAL A 4 -4.51 11.95 -2.20
CA VAL A 4 -5.48 12.61 -1.30
C VAL A 4 -6.14 11.61 -0.36
N THR A 5 -6.13 10.32 -0.72
CA THR A 5 -6.71 9.23 0.04
C THR A 5 -5.69 8.10 0.30
N MET A 6 -6.00 7.22 1.25
CA MET A 6 -5.20 6.02 1.52
C MET A 6 -5.23 5.03 0.34
N GLU A 7 -6.31 5.02 -0.45
CA GLU A 7 -6.40 4.21 -1.67
C GLU A 7 -5.43 4.73 -2.73
N ASP A 8 -5.40 6.05 -2.95
CA ASP A 8 -4.42 6.67 -3.86
C ASP A 8 -2.98 6.34 -3.43
N LEU A 9 -2.71 6.25 -2.13
CA LEU A 9 -1.39 5.90 -1.61
C LEU A 9 -1.07 4.41 -1.79
N ALA A 10 -2.07 3.52 -1.67
CA ALA A 10 -1.91 2.09 -1.86
C ALA A 10 -1.52 1.71 -3.29
N GLU A 11 -1.94 2.52 -4.27
CA GLU A 11 -1.63 2.36 -5.69
C GLU A 11 -0.22 2.85 -6.09
N GLN A 12 0.47 3.58 -5.20
CA GLN A 12 1.78 4.17 -5.50
C GLN A 12 2.95 3.21 -5.25
N SER A 13 4.08 3.49 -5.92
CA SER A 13 5.34 2.76 -5.74
C SER A 13 6.27 3.47 -4.75
N VAL A 14 7.16 2.71 -4.12
CA VAL A 14 8.16 3.27 -3.18
C VAL A 14 9.03 4.30 -3.88
N ASP A 15 9.54 3.97 -5.07
CA ASP A 15 10.38 4.83 -5.90
C ASP A 15 9.68 6.17 -6.22
N ASP A 16 8.38 6.14 -6.52
CA ASP A 16 7.60 7.35 -6.80
C ASP A 16 7.43 8.26 -5.58
N LEU A 17 7.48 7.70 -4.36
CA LEU A 17 7.33 8.44 -3.10
C LEU A 17 8.65 9.01 -2.59
N VAL A 18 9.75 8.28 -2.74
CA VAL A 18 11.08 8.74 -2.33
C VAL A 18 11.56 9.94 -3.18
N ASP A 19 11.11 10.02 -4.43
CA ASP A 19 11.43 11.12 -5.36
C ASP A 19 10.77 12.46 -5.02
N ILE A 20 9.71 12.48 -4.18
CA ILE A 20 8.89 13.68 -3.96
C ILE A 20 9.40 14.53 -2.78
N GLU A 21 9.92 13.92 -1.72
CA GLU A 21 10.12 14.62 -0.44
C GLU A 21 11.37 14.17 0.36
N GLU A 22 12.40 13.61 -0.28
CA GLU A 22 13.53 12.97 0.44
C GLU A 22 13.02 11.96 1.48
N LEU A 23 11.89 11.32 1.20
CA LEU A 23 11.36 10.27 2.06
C LEU A 23 12.32 9.10 1.98
N ASP A 24 12.77 8.62 3.14
CA ASP A 24 13.54 7.39 3.20
C ASP A 24 12.73 6.23 2.61
N GLU A 25 13.37 5.37 1.83
CA GLU A 25 12.75 4.17 1.23
C GLU A 25 11.97 3.34 2.26
N ALA A 26 12.51 3.20 3.48
CA ALA A 26 11.87 2.48 4.56
C ALA A 26 10.55 3.12 5.01
N ARG A 27 10.47 4.46 5.02
CA ARG A 27 9.24 5.19 5.39
C ARG A 27 8.21 5.12 4.27
N ALA A 28 8.64 5.30 3.02
CA ALA A 28 7.78 5.17 1.85
C ALA A 28 7.18 3.76 1.76
N ALA A 29 7.99 2.71 1.97
CA ALA A 29 7.51 1.33 2.02
C ALA A 29 6.51 1.08 3.15
N ALA A 30 6.79 1.56 4.37
CA ALA A 30 5.89 1.41 5.50
C ALA A 30 4.52 2.09 5.27
N LEU A 31 4.53 3.27 4.65
CA LEU A 31 3.31 4.01 4.29
C LEU A 31 2.46 3.26 3.26
N ILE A 32 3.07 2.73 2.20
CA ILE A 32 2.38 1.92 1.19
C ILE A 32 1.84 0.62 1.81
N MET A 33 2.63 -0.07 2.63
CA MET A 33 2.17 -1.29 3.31
C MET A 33 0.97 -1.01 4.22
N THR A 34 1.00 0.09 4.97
CA THR A 34 -0.12 0.51 5.81
C THR A 34 -1.36 0.83 4.97
N ALA A 35 -1.17 1.51 3.84
CA ALA A 35 -2.24 1.81 2.89
C ALA A 35 -2.86 0.55 2.24
N ARG A 36 -2.05 -0.51 2.04
CA ARG A 36 -2.47 -1.81 1.50
C ARG A 36 -3.00 -2.80 2.55
N ALA A 37 -2.86 -2.51 3.85
CA ALA A 37 -3.38 -3.36 4.92
C ALA A 37 -4.85 -3.78 4.72
N PRO A 38 -5.80 -2.90 4.30
CA PRO A 38 -7.19 -3.29 4.12
C PRO A 38 -7.40 -4.28 2.97
N TRP A 39 -6.44 -4.44 2.05
CA TRP A 39 -6.49 -5.40 0.95
C TRP A 39 -5.91 -6.76 1.36
N PHE A 40 -5.05 -6.74 2.37
CA PHE A 40 -4.40 -7.93 2.92
C PHE A 40 -5.20 -8.56 4.08
N GLU A 41 -5.93 -7.76 4.85
CA GLU A 41 -6.84 -8.24 5.89
C GLU A 41 -8.09 -8.98 5.34
N VAL A 42 -8.37 -8.87 4.03
CA VAL A 42 -9.48 -9.61 3.39
C VAL A 42 -9.06 -10.97 2.83
N ASP A 43 -7.76 -11.26 2.73
CA ASP A 43 -7.25 -12.46 2.04
C ASP A 43 -7.05 -13.69 2.95
N ASP A 44 -7.61 -13.68 4.16
CA ASP A 44 -7.59 -14.85 5.08
C ASP A 44 -8.98 -15.52 5.22
N THR A 45 -9.95 -15.21 4.36
CA THR A 45 -11.30 -15.81 4.40
C THR A 45 -11.86 -16.33 3.07
N SER A 46 -11.03 -16.58 2.05
CA SER A 46 -11.52 -17.24 0.83
C SER A 46 -10.54 -18.25 0.23
N ASP A 47 -10.18 -19.29 0.99
CA ASP A 47 -9.74 -20.55 0.40
C ASP A 47 -10.13 -21.74 1.30
N SER A 48 -11.42 -22.06 1.33
CA SER A 48 -11.95 -23.35 1.83
C SER A 48 -13.37 -23.58 1.31
N ASN A 49 -13.49 -24.09 0.08
CA ASN A 49 -14.37 -25.22 -0.30
C ASN A 49 -14.64 -25.24 -1.82
N THR A 50 -13.65 -25.68 -2.62
CA THR A 50 -13.95 -26.36 -3.89
C THR A 50 -13.80 -27.85 -3.63
N GLN A 51 -14.92 -28.48 -3.28
CA GLN A 51 -15.13 -29.92 -3.41
C GLN A 51 -16.58 -30.17 -3.80
#